data_AF-A0A1Y2ZZ28-F1
#
_entry.id   AF-A0A1Y2ZZ28-F1
#
_cell.length_a   1.000
_cell.length_b   1.000
_cell.length_c   1.000
_cell.angle_alpha   90.00
_cell.angle_beta   90.00
_cell.angle_gamma   90.00
#
_symmetry.space_group_name_H-M   'P 1'
#
loop_
_entity.id
_entity.type
_entity.pdbx_description
1 polymer ?
#
loop_
_entity_poly.entity_id
_entity_poly.type
_entity_poly.pdbx_seq_one_letter_code
_entity_poly.pdbx_strand_id
1 'polypeptide(L)'
;MSEAQKLMYAVFGIFVVGFALVWMSKDDASKGKGDNAAAAMMRNYVNIQQMATDKCTKIVTEKTGEQVYFPTETKTDKETYVTLIWAGENAQKGGFKTASCTLTGQLGGISELVIDGKEIIKKK
;
A
#
# COMPACT_ATOMS: atom_id res chain seq x y z
N MET A 1 -53.66 34.57 -5.67
CA MET A 1 -52.82 33.35 -5.69
C MET A 1 -53.58 32.26 -4.98
N SER A 2 -54.00 31.22 -5.70
CA SER A 2 -54.69 30.07 -5.08
C SER A 2 -53.76 29.39 -4.09
N GLU A 3 -54.28 28.88 -2.97
CA GLU A 3 -53.49 28.18 -1.96
C GLU A 3 -52.69 27.01 -2.56
N ALA A 4 -53.23 26.37 -3.61
CA ALA A 4 -52.55 25.36 -4.40
C ALA A 4 -51.28 25.87 -5.11
N GLN A 5 -51.29 27.11 -5.61
CA GLN A 5 -50.10 27.72 -6.23
C GLN A 5 -49.03 28.02 -5.19
N LYS A 6 -49.41 28.49 -3.99
CA LYS A 6 -48.46 28.72 -2.89
C LYS A 6 -47.78 27.44 -2.43
N LEU A 7 -48.54 26.35 -2.30
CA LEU A 7 -48.03 25.02 -1.97
C LEU A 7 -47.08 24.49 -3.04
N MET A 8 -47.42 24.66 -4.32
CA MET A 8 -46.57 24.21 -5.44
C MET A 8 -45.23 24.95 -5.48
N TYR A 9 -45.21 26.27 -5.27
CA TYR A 9 -43.96 27.04 -5.21
C TYR A 9 -43.09 26.67 -4.00
N ALA A 10 -43.69 26.36 -2.85
CA ALA A 10 -42.95 25.93 -1.66
C ALA A 10 -42.24 24.59 -1.88
N VAL A 11 -42.93 23.61 -2.47
CA VAL A 11 -42.36 22.31 -2.82
C VAL A 11 -41.22 22.46 -3.82
N PHE A 12 -41.43 23.27 -4.87
CA PHE A 12 -40.41 23.53 -5.88
C PHE A 12 -39.17 24.22 -5.30
N GLY A 13 -39.36 25.13 -4.34
CA GLY A 13 -38.27 25.80 -3.62
C GLY A 13 -37.36 24.84 -2.87
N ILE A 14 -37.93 23.84 -2.18
CA ILE A 14 -37.15 22.82 -1.44
C ILE A 14 -36.31 21.98 -2.42
N PHE A 15 -36.88 21.62 -3.57
CA PHE A 15 -36.13 20.89 -4.60
C PHE A 15 -34.97 21.71 -5.16
N VAL A 16 -35.20 22.98 -5.49
CA VAL A 16 -34.14 23.86 -6.03
C VAL A 16 -33.02 24.05 -5.01
N VAL A 17 -33.33 24.26 -3.72
CA VAL A 17 -32.32 24.38 -2.66
C VAL A 17 -31.56 23.07 -2.47
N GLY A 18 -32.26 21.92 -2.48
CA GLY A 18 -31.62 20.61 -2.39
C GLY A 18 -30.65 20.34 -3.54
N PHE A 19 -31.06 20.63 -4.78
CA PHE A 19 -30.19 20.50 -5.95
C PHE A 19 -29.03 21.50 -5.94
N ALA A 20 -29.25 22.74 -5.48
CA ALA A 20 -28.18 23.73 -5.33
C ALA A 20 -27.13 23.30 -4.31
N LEU A 21 -27.54 22.74 -3.16
CA LEU A 21 -26.62 22.18 -2.16
C LEU A 21 -25.83 21.00 -2.71
N VAL A 22 -26.45 20.10 -3.49
CA VAL A 22 -25.75 18.97 -4.13
C VAL A 22 -24.78 19.45 -5.21
N TRP A 23 -25.16 20.47 -5.98
CA TRP A 23 -24.30 21.07 -7.01
C TRP A 23 -23.09 21.76 -6.39
N MET A 24 -23.28 22.58 -5.35
CA MET A 24 -22.18 23.22 -4.61
C MET A 24 -21.31 22.20 -3.86
N SER A 25 -21.91 21.12 -3.33
CA SER A 25 -21.14 20.03 -2.69
C SER A 25 -20.28 19.24 -3.67
N LYS A 26 -20.52 19.34 -4.98
CA LYS A 26 -19.70 18.70 -6.01
C LYS A 26 -18.32 19.40 -6.14
N ASP A 27 -18.27 20.71 -5.86
CA ASP A 27 -17.02 21.47 -5.75
C ASP A 27 -16.25 21.12 -4.47
N ASP A 28 -16.92 20.92 -3.32
CA ASP A 28 -16.26 20.48 -2.08
C ASP A 28 -15.95 18.98 -2.03
N ALA A 29 -16.70 18.13 -2.74
CA ALA A 29 -16.36 16.71 -2.95
C ALA A 29 -15.03 16.55 -3.71
N SER A 30 -14.59 17.57 -4.44
CA SER A 30 -13.28 17.62 -5.09
C SER A 30 -12.15 17.93 -4.10
N LYS A 31 -12.44 18.52 -2.93
CA LYS A 31 -11.49 18.74 -1.81
C LYS A 31 -11.36 17.53 -0.88
N GLY A 32 -12.31 16.59 -0.89
CA GLY A 32 -12.25 15.30 -0.18
C GLY A 32 -11.22 14.29 -0.74
N LYS A 33 -10.33 14.71 -1.63
CA LYS A 33 -9.18 13.90 -2.10
C LYS A 33 -8.07 13.76 -1.05
N GLY A 34 -8.00 14.64 -0.04
CA GLY A 34 -6.96 14.61 0.99
C GLY A 34 -6.99 13.35 1.86
N ASP A 35 -8.15 13.03 2.44
CA ASP A 35 -8.28 11.90 3.38
C ASP A 35 -8.26 10.54 2.68
N ASN A 36 -8.87 10.45 1.49
CA ASN A 36 -8.94 9.20 0.73
C ASN A 36 -7.61 8.84 0.06
N ALA A 37 -6.84 9.82 -0.43
CA ALA A 37 -5.53 9.56 -1.02
C ALA A 37 -4.52 9.09 0.02
N ALA A 38 -4.48 9.74 1.20
CA ALA A 38 -3.63 9.31 2.30
C ALA A 38 -4.01 7.92 2.82
N ALA A 39 -5.31 7.65 3.00
CA ALA A 39 -5.79 6.32 3.38
C ALA A 39 -5.49 5.25 2.32
N ALA A 40 -5.61 5.58 1.03
CA ALA A 40 -5.28 4.68 -0.07
C ALA A 40 -3.77 4.36 -0.13
N MET A 41 -2.90 5.37 0.06
CA MET A 41 -1.45 5.17 0.16
C MET A 41 -1.09 4.27 1.34
N MET A 42 -1.69 4.49 2.52
CA MET A 42 -1.44 3.64 3.69
C MET A 42 -1.86 2.19 3.47
N ARG A 43 -3.02 1.95 2.86
CA ARG A 43 -3.46 0.59 2.51
C ARG A 43 -2.51 -0.07 1.51
N ASN A 44 -2.09 0.67 0.49
CA ASN A 44 -1.15 0.15 -0.51
C ASN A 44 0.19 -0.23 0.13
N TYR A 45 0.71 0.63 1.01
CA TYR A 45 1.95 0.36 1.75
C TYR A 45 1.86 -0.90 2.61
N VAL A 46 0.79 -1.02 3.41
CA VAL A 46 0.58 -2.21 4.26
C VAL A 46 0.48 -3.48 3.41
N ASN A 47 -0.23 -3.42 2.28
CA ASN A 47 -0.33 -4.54 1.36
C ASN A 47 1.04 -4.95 0.78
N ILE A 48 1.84 -3.99 0.31
CA ILE A 48 3.19 -4.24 -0.21
C ILE A 48 4.08 -4.83 0.89
N GLN A 49 4.00 -4.30 2.11
CA GLN A 49 4.78 -4.79 3.24
C GLN A 49 4.39 -6.22 3.61
N GLN A 50 3.09 -6.53 3.68
CA GLN A 50 2.62 -7.88 3.98
C GLN A 50 3.03 -8.89 2.91
N MET A 51 2.92 -8.51 1.63
CA MET A 51 3.40 -9.33 0.52
C MET A 51 4.92 -9.53 0.57
N ALA A 52 5.69 -8.49 0.90
CA ALA A 52 7.13 -8.58 1.04
C ALA A 52 7.50 -9.54 2.16
N THR A 53 6.87 -9.42 3.34
CA THR A 53 7.10 -10.34 4.47
C THR A 53 6.82 -11.78 4.08
N ASP A 54 5.66 -12.09 3.50
CA ASP A 54 5.31 -13.46 3.13
C ASP A 54 6.23 -14.04 2.03
N LYS A 55 6.34 -13.34 0.90
CA LYS A 55 7.10 -13.84 -0.25
C LYS A 55 8.59 -13.89 0.02
N CYS A 56 9.14 -12.85 0.66
CA CYS A 56 10.59 -12.80 0.90
C CYS A 56 11.04 -13.75 2.00
N THR A 57 10.29 -13.91 3.10
CA THR A 57 10.67 -14.89 4.13
C THR A 57 10.65 -16.31 3.58
N LYS A 58 9.63 -16.64 2.78
CA LYS A 58 9.53 -17.93 2.10
C LYS A 58 10.69 -18.18 1.15
N ILE A 59 11.01 -17.24 0.26
CA ILE A 59 12.08 -17.46 -0.73
C ILE A 59 13.47 -17.50 -0.09
N VAL A 60 13.70 -16.70 0.96
CA VAL A 60 14.97 -16.73 1.68
C VAL A 60 15.10 -18.09 2.35
N THR A 61 14.07 -18.57 3.04
CA THR A 61 14.06 -19.91 3.66
C THR A 61 14.27 -21.02 2.64
N GLU A 62 13.64 -20.94 1.46
CA GLU A 62 13.82 -21.92 0.38
C GLU A 62 15.25 -21.92 -0.18
N LYS A 63 15.93 -20.77 -0.21
CA LYS A 63 17.28 -20.63 -0.77
C LYS A 63 18.40 -20.87 0.23
N THR A 64 18.20 -20.53 1.49
CA THR A 64 19.20 -20.68 2.56
C THR A 64 18.99 -21.98 3.34
N GLY A 65 17.79 -22.54 3.34
CA GLY A 65 17.40 -23.63 4.24
C GLY A 65 17.18 -23.18 5.69
N GLU A 66 17.26 -21.87 5.97
CA GLU A 66 17.11 -21.28 7.29
C GLU A 66 15.83 -20.47 7.39
N GLN A 67 15.03 -20.74 8.43
CA GLN A 67 13.79 -20.03 8.66
C GLN A 67 14.10 -18.61 9.13
N VAL A 68 13.66 -17.63 8.34
CA VAL A 68 13.79 -16.21 8.68
C VAL A 68 12.45 -15.64 9.12
N TYR A 69 12.44 -14.97 10.27
CA TYR A 69 11.20 -14.44 10.86
C TYR A 69 11.12 -12.93 10.72
N PHE A 70 12.04 -12.22 11.37
CA PHE A 70 12.01 -10.76 11.45
C PHE A 70 13.22 -10.15 10.75
N PRO A 71 13.02 -9.21 9.82
CA PRO A 71 14.12 -8.47 9.24
C PRO A 71 14.77 -7.59 10.30
N THR A 72 16.10 -7.49 10.27
CA THR A 72 16.86 -6.56 11.11
C THR A 72 16.69 -5.11 10.63
N GLU A 73 16.45 -4.93 9.33
CA GLU A 73 16.22 -3.61 8.74
C GLU A 73 15.17 -3.72 7.62
N THR A 74 14.33 -2.70 7.50
CA THR A 74 13.38 -2.55 6.39
C THR A 74 13.61 -1.20 5.72
N LYS A 75 13.93 -1.21 4.43
CA LYS A 75 14.07 0.00 3.60
C LYS A 75 12.89 0.11 2.66
N THR A 76 12.29 1.29 2.56
CA THR A 76 11.10 1.50 1.73
C THR A 76 10.94 2.98 1.42
N ASP A 77 10.41 3.30 0.24
CA ASP A 77 9.92 4.63 -0.11
C ASP A 77 8.46 4.85 0.30
N LYS A 78 7.83 3.84 0.93
CA LYS A 78 6.42 3.78 1.35
C LYS A 78 5.41 3.82 0.20
N GLU A 79 5.86 3.75 -1.05
CA GLU A 79 5.01 3.92 -2.22
C GLU A 79 5.20 2.79 -3.23
N THR A 80 6.44 2.48 -3.61
CA THR A 80 6.74 1.63 -4.76
C THR A 80 7.53 0.38 -4.41
N TYR A 81 8.33 0.38 -3.33
CA TYR A 81 9.13 -0.78 -2.96
C TYR A 81 9.30 -0.97 -1.45
N VAL A 82 9.54 -2.22 -1.07
CA VAL A 82 9.97 -2.63 0.27
C VAL A 82 11.14 -3.59 0.12
N THR A 83 12.25 -3.28 0.77
CA THR A 83 13.43 -4.14 0.90
C THR A 83 13.55 -4.60 2.34
N LEU A 84 13.46 -5.90 2.54
CA LEU A 84 13.64 -6.55 3.84
C LEU A 84 15.07 -7.10 3.92
N ILE A 85 15.75 -6.81 5.02
CA ILE A 85 17.14 -7.21 5.24
C ILE A 85 17.20 -8.07 6.51
N TRP A 86 17.88 -9.21 6.43
CA TRP A 86 18.11 -10.13 7.54
C TRP A 86 19.60 -10.30 7.80
N ALA A 87 19.97 -10.37 9.07
CA ALA A 87 21.22 -10.97 9.51
C ALA A 87 20.95 -12.44 9.85
N GLY A 88 21.78 -13.35 9.35
CA GLY A 88 21.59 -14.78 9.61
C GLY A 88 22.07 -15.17 11.01
N GLU A 89 21.20 -15.86 11.75
CA GLU A 89 21.47 -16.27 13.14
C GLU A 89 22.49 -17.40 13.23
N ASN A 90 22.58 -18.25 12.20
CA ASN A 90 23.50 -19.39 12.15
C ASN A 90 24.77 -19.10 11.33
N ALA A 91 25.12 -17.83 11.09
CA ALA A 91 26.32 -17.45 10.34
C ALA A 91 27.61 -18.15 10.84
N GLN A 92 27.69 -18.44 12.15
CA GLN A 92 28.84 -19.15 12.75
C GLN A 92 28.84 -20.67 12.53
N LYS A 93 27.67 -21.25 12.19
CA LYS A 93 27.47 -22.69 11.95
C LYS A 93 27.37 -23.05 10.47
N GLY A 94 27.71 -22.12 9.58
CA GLY A 94 27.64 -22.30 8.13
C GLY A 94 26.36 -21.79 7.47
N GLY A 95 25.52 -21.08 8.21
CA GLY A 95 24.35 -20.39 7.68
C GLY A 95 24.69 -19.13 6.88
N PHE A 96 23.68 -18.51 6.28
CA PHE A 96 23.86 -17.23 5.59
C PHE A 96 24.26 -16.14 6.60
N LYS A 97 25.01 -15.13 6.17
CA LYS A 97 25.40 -13.97 7.01
C LYS A 97 24.41 -12.83 6.85
N THR A 98 24.04 -12.54 5.60
CA THR A 98 23.15 -11.43 5.26
C THR A 98 22.25 -11.81 4.09
N ALA A 99 20.97 -11.50 4.18
CA ALA A 99 20.05 -11.63 3.06
C ALA A 99 19.27 -10.33 2.88
N SER A 100 19.08 -9.89 1.64
CA SER A 100 18.21 -8.76 1.31
C SER A 100 17.24 -9.15 0.20
N CYS A 101 15.97 -8.88 0.39
CA CYS A 101 14.93 -9.14 -0.59
C CYS A 101 14.15 -7.86 -0.85
N THR A 102 14.12 -7.42 -2.10
CA THR A 102 13.34 -6.26 -2.55
C THR A 102 12.09 -6.75 -3.27
N LEU A 103 10.94 -6.23 -2.87
CA LEU A 103 9.67 -6.38 -3.56
C LEU A 103 9.25 -5.01 -4.10
N THR A 104 8.88 -4.97 -5.37
CA THR A 104 8.39 -3.76 -6.04
C THR A 104 6.92 -3.94 -6.39
N GLY A 105 6.07 -2.99 -5.98
CA GLY A 105 4.62 -3.03 -6.20
C GLY A 105 4.25 -3.13 -7.69
N GLN A 106 5.00 -2.47 -8.56
CA GLN A 106 4.80 -2.51 -10.02
C GLN A 106 4.95 -3.91 -10.63
N LEU A 107 5.83 -4.75 -10.08
CA LEU A 107 6.06 -6.11 -10.54
C LEU A 107 5.16 -7.14 -9.86
N GLY A 108 4.42 -6.74 -8.82
CA GLY A 108 3.57 -7.65 -8.02
C GLY A 108 4.37 -8.75 -7.31
N GLY A 109 5.69 -8.61 -7.18
CA GLY A 109 6.56 -9.67 -6.69
C GLY A 109 7.99 -9.23 -6.45
N ILE A 110 8.82 -10.21 -6.08
CA ILE A 110 10.23 -10.00 -5.73
C ILE A 110 10.99 -9.53 -6.96
N SER A 111 11.54 -8.32 -6.88
CA SER A 111 12.38 -7.70 -7.90
C SER A 111 13.85 -8.05 -7.69
N GLU A 112 14.30 -8.19 -6.45
CA GLU A 112 15.68 -8.50 -6.13
C GLU A 112 15.80 -9.43 -4.92
N LEU A 113 16.72 -10.39 -4.99
CA LEU A 113 17.13 -11.21 -3.85
C LEU A 113 18.65 -11.32 -3.86
N VAL A 114 19.29 -10.90 -2.77
CA VAL A 114 20.74 -10.99 -2.57
C VAL A 114 20.98 -11.79 -1.28
N ILE A 115 21.85 -12.79 -1.33
CA ILE A 115 22.26 -13.58 -0.17
C ILE A 115 23.78 -13.58 -0.13
N ASP A 116 24.36 -13.16 0.99
CA ASP A 116 25.80 -13.03 1.20
C ASP A 116 26.52 -12.25 0.09
N GLY A 117 25.87 -11.16 -0.37
CA GLY A 117 26.36 -10.31 -1.44
C GLY A 117 26.23 -10.92 -2.85
N LYS A 118 25.67 -12.11 -2.99
CA LYS A 118 25.39 -12.74 -4.30
C LYS A 118 23.96 -12.47 -4.72
N GLU A 119 23.79 -11.86 -5.89
CA GLU A 119 22.48 -11.67 -6.51
C GLU A 119 21.93 -13.03 -6.98
N ILE A 120 20.85 -13.50 -6.35
CA ILE A 120 20.17 -14.75 -6.68
C ILE A 120 19.00 -14.49 -7.62
N ILE A 121 18.30 -13.37 -7.43
CA ILE A 121 17.19 -12.95 -8.28
C ILE A 121 17.38 -11.47 -8.61
N LYS A 122 17.24 -11.13 -9.88
CA LYS A 122 17.21 -9.76 -10.36
C LYS A 122 16.23 -9.66 -11.53
N LYS A 123 15.12 -8.98 -11.30
CA LYS A 123 14.08 -8.71 -12.30
C LYS A 123 14.05 -7.20 -12.51
N LYS A 124 14.22 -6.79 -13.77
CA LYS A 124 14.07 -5.40 -14.20
C LYS A 124 12.62 -5.13 -14.58
#